data_AF-A0A6I4TBV0-F1
#
_entry.id   AF-A0A6I4TBV0-F1
#
_cell.length_a   1.000
_cell.length_b   1.000
_cell.length_c   1.000
_cell.angle_alpha   90.00
_cell.angle_beta   90.00
_cell.angle_gamma   90.00
#
_symmetry.space_group_name_H-M   'P 1'
#
loop_
_entity.id
_entity.type
_entity.pdbx_description
1 polymer ?
#
loop_
_entity_poly.entity_id
_entity_poly.type
_entity_poly.pdbx_seq_one_letter_code
_entity_poly.pdbx_strand_id
1 'polypeptide(L)'
;MGATNKAKRKQPVAKSKANTPSKTIDLPDPGTDDPDKAMRSLARNVPGWDDLSETEQEELTRLVRAFRKRGDPAKVKMTRKPDGGWSIAPHGKSELLASLKLHDTFAASSIDPINARAQELLRYLGSVGADNEGRYNAALSFIENMKPQDQAEALLLVQMYCTHDAAIRALSQLGSAEWVPHAQTFGNLATKLLGTSQRQMETLARMRRGGEQIVKHIHVDNRGGQAVIAENVHNGGKQNGKADDQSQATTNGAPRIGPALLGADPFGSGMPIPGGERAEAVPNARRDEPRRT
;
A
#
# COMPACT_ATOMS: atom_id res chain seq x y z
N MET A 1 -37.64 34.09 44.69
CA MET A 1 -36.60 33.06 44.42
C MET A 1 -36.91 32.42 43.07
N GLY A 2 -36.31 32.94 42.00
CA GLY A 2 -36.55 32.51 40.62
C GLY A 2 -35.59 31.40 40.21
N ALA A 3 -36.13 30.24 39.86
CA ALA A 3 -35.38 29.12 39.30
C ALA A 3 -35.14 29.37 37.80
N THR A 4 -33.92 29.78 37.44
CA THR A 4 -33.50 29.92 36.03
C THR A 4 -33.05 28.56 35.49
N ASN A 5 -33.94 27.98 34.69
CA ASN A 5 -33.75 26.72 33.97
C ASN A 5 -32.75 26.96 32.82
N LYS A 6 -31.48 26.53 32.97
CA LYS A 6 -30.47 26.61 31.90
C LYS A 6 -30.71 25.51 30.87
N ALA A 7 -31.39 25.85 29.78
CA ALA A 7 -31.55 25.01 28.61
C ALA A 7 -30.19 24.70 27.97
N LYS A 8 -29.85 23.39 27.86
CA LYS A 8 -28.69 22.90 27.10
C LYS A 8 -28.85 23.26 25.62
N ARG A 9 -28.02 24.18 25.13
CA ARG A 9 -27.86 24.47 23.68
C ARG A 9 -27.34 23.22 22.98
N LYS A 10 -28.17 22.58 22.16
CA LYS A 10 -27.76 21.55 21.19
C LYS A 10 -26.95 22.23 20.10
N GLN A 11 -25.70 21.80 19.90
CA GLN A 11 -24.89 22.20 18.75
C GLN A 11 -25.51 21.61 17.46
N PRO A 12 -25.50 22.34 16.34
CA PRO A 12 -26.05 21.82 15.09
C PRO A 12 -25.09 20.78 14.51
N VAL A 13 -25.57 19.54 14.38
CA VAL A 13 -24.89 18.49 13.62
C VAL A 13 -24.85 18.94 12.16
N ALA A 14 -23.64 19.18 11.65
CA ALA A 14 -23.43 19.46 10.24
C ALA A 14 -23.97 18.28 9.42
N LYS A 15 -25.08 18.49 8.71
CA LYS A 15 -25.62 17.54 7.75
C LYS A 15 -24.54 17.32 6.68
N SER A 16 -23.98 16.12 6.60
CA SER A 16 -23.11 15.71 5.50
C SER A 16 -23.87 15.94 4.20
N LYS A 17 -23.34 16.82 3.36
CA LYS A 17 -23.92 17.13 2.05
C LYS A 17 -24.06 15.85 1.23
N ALA A 18 -25.19 15.82 0.51
CA ALA A 18 -25.69 14.71 -0.27
C ALA A 18 -24.63 14.05 -1.16
N ASN A 19 -24.72 12.73 -1.22
CA ASN A 19 -24.03 11.84 -2.13
C ASN A 19 -24.32 12.31 -3.58
N THR A 20 -23.37 13.00 -4.21
CA THR A 20 -23.47 13.32 -5.64
C THR A 20 -23.57 11.98 -6.39
N PRO A 21 -24.59 11.74 -7.22
CA PRO A 21 -24.67 10.51 -7.98
C PRO A 21 -23.45 10.48 -8.90
N SER A 22 -22.58 9.48 -8.72
CA SER A 22 -21.52 9.19 -9.67
C SER A 22 -22.18 9.00 -11.04
N LYS A 23 -21.92 9.89 -12.00
CA LYS A 23 -22.21 9.61 -13.41
C LYS A 23 -21.36 8.40 -13.77
N THR A 24 -21.97 7.21 -13.75
CA THR A 24 -21.36 6.01 -14.31
C THR A 24 -21.24 6.26 -15.80
N ILE A 25 -20.01 6.41 -16.29
CA ILE A 25 -19.76 6.42 -17.72
C ILE A 25 -19.84 4.95 -18.15
N ASP A 26 -20.86 4.61 -18.92
CA ASP A 26 -20.97 3.28 -19.51
C ASP A 26 -19.85 3.14 -20.53
N LEU A 27 -18.87 2.28 -20.22
CA LEU A 27 -17.73 2.08 -21.09
C LEU A 27 -18.19 1.28 -22.32
N PRO A 28 -18.04 1.81 -23.54
CA PRO A 28 -18.50 1.14 -24.75
C PRO A 28 -17.68 -0.13 -25.02
N ASP A 29 -18.37 -1.23 -25.35
CA ASP A 29 -17.70 -2.46 -25.80
C ASP A 29 -17.51 -2.41 -27.33
N PRO A 30 -16.25 -2.34 -27.82
CA PRO A 30 -15.99 -2.39 -29.25
C PRO A 30 -16.26 -3.78 -29.86
N GLY A 31 -16.53 -4.81 -29.04
CA GLY A 31 -16.84 -6.17 -29.48
C GLY A 31 -15.66 -6.93 -30.10
N THR A 32 -14.49 -6.30 -30.19
CA THR A 32 -13.32 -6.82 -30.89
C THR A 32 -12.01 -6.36 -30.24
N ASP A 33 -10.99 -7.22 -30.30
CA ASP A 33 -9.64 -6.89 -29.82
C ASP A 33 -8.75 -6.32 -30.93
N ASP A 34 -9.21 -6.32 -32.18
CA ASP A 34 -8.53 -5.73 -33.33
C ASP A 34 -8.56 -4.18 -33.21
N PRO A 35 -7.40 -3.49 -33.21
CA PRO A 35 -7.32 -2.05 -32.97
C PRO A 35 -8.16 -1.24 -33.96
N ASP A 36 -8.10 -1.57 -35.25
CA ASP A 36 -8.76 -0.79 -36.30
C ASP A 36 -10.27 -0.97 -36.25
N LYS A 37 -10.72 -2.20 -35.98
CA LYS A 37 -12.15 -2.48 -35.82
C LYS A 37 -12.69 -1.89 -34.52
N ALA A 38 -11.90 -1.88 -33.46
CA ALA A 38 -12.28 -1.27 -32.19
C ALA A 38 -12.41 0.25 -32.35
N MET A 39 -11.47 0.90 -33.02
CA MET A 39 -11.52 2.33 -33.29
C MET A 39 -12.77 2.71 -34.11
N ARG A 40 -13.06 1.94 -35.18
CA ARG A 40 -14.30 2.12 -35.96
C ARG A 40 -15.58 1.90 -35.16
N SER A 41 -15.56 0.99 -34.17
CA SER A 41 -16.70 0.74 -33.31
C SER A 41 -16.91 1.86 -32.29
N LEU A 42 -15.81 2.37 -31.72
CA LEU A 42 -15.84 3.49 -30.78
C LEU A 42 -16.30 4.78 -31.48
N ALA A 43 -15.81 5.04 -32.70
CA ALA A 43 -16.26 6.17 -33.51
C ALA A 43 -17.78 6.23 -33.71
N ARG A 44 -18.46 5.09 -33.75
CA ARG A 44 -19.93 5.03 -33.91
C ARG A 44 -20.70 5.21 -32.60
N ASN A 45 -20.09 4.86 -31.47
CA ASN A 45 -20.81 4.63 -30.21
C ASN A 45 -20.41 5.62 -29.10
N VAL A 46 -19.27 6.30 -29.22
CA VAL A 46 -18.76 7.27 -28.24
C VAL A 46 -19.29 8.66 -28.58
N PRO A 47 -20.08 9.30 -27.71
CA PRO A 47 -20.47 10.69 -27.88
C PRO A 47 -19.23 11.62 -27.84
N GLY A 48 -19.14 12.58 -28.76
CA GLY A 48 -18.02 13.52 -28.85
C GLY A 48 -16.75 12.93 -29.45
N TRP A 49 -16.82 11.78 -30.12
CA TRP A 49 -15.66 11.17 -30.78
C TRP A 49 -15.02 12.08 -31.82
N ASP A 50 -15.82 12.76 -32.63
CA ASP A 50 -15.35 13.64 -33.70
C ASP A 50 -14.65 14.91 -33.19
N ASP A 51 -14.86 15.24 -31.90
CA ASP A 51 -14.18 16.37 -31.24
C ASP A 51 -12.78 16.00 -30.73
N LEU A 52 -12.44 14.70 -30.70
CA LEU A 52 -11.14 14.20 -30.26
C LEU A 52 -10.11 14.26 -31.38
N SER A 53 -8.88 14.66 -31.06
CA SER A 53 -7.73 14.53 -31.96
C SER A 53 -7.41 13.07 -32.27
N GLU A 54 -6.72 12.80 -33.38
CA GLU A 54 -6.30 11.45 -33.76
C GLU A 54 -5.51 10.74 -32.65
N THR A 55 -4.64 11.47 -31.94
CA THR A 55 -3.90 10.95 -30.78
C THR A 55 -4.81 10.60 -29.59
N GLU A 56 -5.85 11.40 -29.33
CA GLU A 56 -6.80 11.13 -28.24
C GLU A 56 -7.73 9.95 -28.59
N GLN A 57 -8.09 9.80 -29.88
CA GLN A 57 -8.85 8.66 -30.39
C GLN A 57 -8.05 7.35 -30.27
N GLU A 58 -6.77 7.36 -30.61
CA GLU A 58 -5.86 6.23 -30.42
C GLU A 58 -5.68 5.89 -28.93
N GLU A 59 -5.49 6.90 -28.09
CA GLU A 59 -5.36 6.72 -26.64
C GLU A 59 -6.63 6.13 -26.04
N LEU A 60 -7.80 6.68 -26.37
CA LEU A 60 -9.09 6.17 -25.92
C LEU A 60 -9.28 4.71 -26.36
N THR A 61 -8.99 4.39 -27.63
CA THR A 61 -9.07 3.02 -28.15
C THR A 61 -8.17 2.07 -27.38
N ARG A 62 -6.92 2.49 -27.12
CA ARG A 62 -5.95 1.71 -26.34
C ARG A 62 -6.46 1.48 -24.90
N LEU A 63 -6.99 2.52 -24.25
CA LEU A 63 -7.47 2.46 -22.88
C LEU A 63 -8.72 1.57 -22.75
N VAL A 64 -9.71 1.70 -23.65
CA VAL A 64 -10.91 0.83 -23.65
C VAL A 64 -10.52 -0.64 -23.84
N ARG A 65 -9.63 -0.93 -24.79
CA ARG A 65 -9.15 -2.31 -25.02
C ARG A 65 -8.40 -2.86 -23.80
N ALA A 66 -7.51 -2.05 -23.21
CA ALA A 66 -6.78 -2.44 -22.01
C ALA A 66 -7.72 -2.67 -20.81
N PHE A 67 -8.75 -1.85 -20.66
CA PHE A 67 -9.77 -2.01 -19.62
C PHE A 67 -10.57 -3.29 -19.83
N ARG A 68 -11.04 -3.57 -21.05
CA ARG A 68 -11.77 -4.80 -21.41
C ARG A 68 -10.98 -6.06 -21.06
N LYS A 69 -9.67 -6.07 -21.37
CA LYS A 69 -8.78 -7.20 -21.06
C LYS A 69 -8.65 -7.47 -19.56
N ARG A 70 -8.90 -6.49 -18.69
CA ARG A 70 -8.89 -6.69 -17.23
C ARG A 70 -10.14 -7.44 -16.76
N GLY A 71 -11.22 -7.38 -17.53
CA GLY A 71 -12.52 -7.95 -17.15
C GLY A 71 -13.23 -7.12 -16.07
N ASP A 72 -14.51 -7.42 -15.87
CA ASP A 72 -15.25 -6.84 -14.75
C ASP A 72 -14.83 -7.51 -13.44
N PRO A 73 -14.51 -6.74 -12.39
CA PRO A 73 -14.18 -7.33 -11.11
C PRO A 73 -15.36 -8.09 -10.49
N ALA A 74 -15.07 -9.00 -9.58
CA ALA A 74 -16.02 -9.60 -8.67
C ALA A 74 -16.80 -8.50 -7.94
N LYS A 75 -18.12 -8.58 -8.07
CA LYS A 75 -19.05 -7.69 -7.39
C LYS A 75 -19.99 -8.53 -6.55
N VAL A 76 -20.41 -7.97 -5.43
CA VAL A 76 -21.48 -8.51 -4.61
C VAL A 76 -22.59 -7.49 -4.45
N LYS A 77 -23.79 -8.01 -4.22
CA LYS A 77 -24.93 -7.24 -3.75
C LYS A 77 -25.06 -7.43 -2.25
N MET A 78 -25.19 -6.34 -1.51
CA MET A 78 -25.36 -6.36 -0.06
C MET A 78 -26.77 -5.96 0.33
N THR A 79 -27.45 -6.80 1.11
CA THR A 79 -28.77 -6.50 1.67
C THR A 79 -28.75 -6.61 3.18
N ARG A 80 -29.40 -5.66 3.86
CA ARG A 80 -29.58 -5.71 5.32
C ARG A 80 -30.54 -6.84 5.66
N LYS A 81 -30.14 -7.71 6.59
CA LYS A 81 -31.03 -8.77 7.09
C LYS A 81 -31.97 -8.23 8.18
N PRO A 82 -33.17 -8.84 8.35
CA PRO A 82 -34.13 -8.43 9.40
C PRO A 82 -33.61 -8.59 10.83
N ASP A 83 -32.76 -9.60 11.08
CA ASP A 83 -32.13 -9.92 12.36
C ASP A 83 -30.87 -9.08 12.66
N GLY A 84 -30.50 -8.19 11.74
CA GLY A 84 -29.26 -7.42 11.79
C GLY A 84 -28.12 -8.08 11.00
N GLY A 85 -27.11 -7.29 10.67
CA GLY A 85 -26.01 -7.73 9.81
C GLY A 85 -26.35 -7.72 8.31
N TRP A 86 -25.40 -8.22 7.52
CA TRP A 86 -25.43 -8.16 6.07
C TRP A 86 -25.61 -9.55 5.45
N SER A 87 -26.45 -9.63 4.43
CA SER A 87 -26.44 -10.72 3.46
C SER A 87 -25.60 -10.27 2.27
N ILE A 88 -24.63 -11.10 1.88
CA ILE A 88 -23.77 -10.88 0.72
C ILE A 88 -24.13 -11.95 -0.30
N ALA A 89 -24.48 -11.53 -1.51
CA ALA A 89 -24.72 -12.42 -2.65
C ALA A 89 -23.84 -12.01 -3.83
N PRO A 90 -23.29 -12.96 -4.61
CA PRO A 90 -22.60 -12.64 -5.85
C PRO A 90 -23.49 -11.81 -6.79
N HIS A 91 -22.91 -10.78 -7.42
CA HIS A 91 -23.63 -9.92 -8.36
C HIS A 91 -23.20 -10.21 -9.79
N GLY A 92 -24.18 -10.47 -10.65
CA GLY A 92 -23.96 -10.67 -12.08
C GLY A 92 -25.15 -11.39 -12.74
N LYS A 93 -25.12 -11.48 -14.07
CA LYS A 93 -26.13 -12.22 -14.84
C LYS A 93 -26.03 -13.74 -14.66
N SER A 94 -24.82 -14.25 -14.44
CA SER A 94 -24.55 -15.66 -14.18
C SER A 94 -24.01 -15.82 -12.77
N GLU A 95 -24.76 -16.53 -11.94
CA GLU A 95 -24.39 -16.80 -10.54
C GLU A 95 -23.12 -17.65 -10.43
N LEU A 96 -22.96 -18.65 -11.31
CA LEU A 96 -21.76 -19.48 -11.36
C LEU A 96 -20.52 -18.64 -11.70
N LEU A 97 -20.61 -17.77 -12.71
CA LEU A 97 -19.50 -16.88 -13.08
C LEU A 97 -19.16 -15.92 -11.93
N ALA A 98 -20.17 -15.32 -11.30
CA ALA A 98 -19.97 -14.41 -10.18
C ALA A 98 -19.33 -15.13 -8.98
N SER A 99 -19.72 -16.38 -8.71
CA SER A 99 -19.13 -17.21 -7.66
C SER A 99 -17.68 -17.57 -7.97
N LEU A 100 -17.39 -18.03 -9.19
CA LEU A 100 -16.03 -18.34 -9.63
C LEU A 100 -15.10 -17.12 -9.57
N LYS A 101 -15.60 -15.93 -9.88
CA LYS A 101 -14.83 -14.68 -9.70
C LYS A 101 -14.48 -14.41 -8.24
N LEU A 102 -15.37 -14.73 -7.29
CA LEU A 102 -15.05 -14.62 -5.86
C LEU A 102 -13.99 -15.65 -5.44
N HIS A 103 -14.08 -16.87 -5.96
CA HIS A 103 -13.04 -17.88 -5.76
C HIS A 103 -11.67 -17.41 -6.29
N ASP A 104 -11.64 -16.87 -7.50
CA ASP A 104 -10.43 -16.32 -8.13
C ASP A 104 -9.89 -15.12 -7.34
N THR A 105 -10.75 -14.19 -6.92
CA THR A 105 -10.40 -13.00 -6.11
C THR A 105 -9.64 -13.37 -4.84
N PHE A 106 -10.01 -14.46 -4.18
CA PHE A 106 -9.39 -14.89 -2.92
C PHE A 106 -8.41 -16.05 -3.08
N ALA A 107 -8.09 -16.46 -4.33
CA ALA A 107 -7.30 -17.66 -4.62
C ALA A 107 -7.79 -18.88 -3.81
N ALA A 108 -9.11 -19.05 -3.72
CA ALA A 108 -9.76 -20.00 -2.84
C ALA A 108 -10.47 -21.11 -3.62
N SER A 109 -10.18 -22.37 -3.28
CA SER A 109 -10.85 -23.53 -3.88
C SER A 109 -12.16 -23.93 -3.18
N SER A 110 -12.49 -23.30 -2.05
CA SER A 110 -13.72 -23.51 -1.29
C SER A 110 -14.32 -22.18 -0.81
N ILE A 111 -15.56 -22.24 -0.34
CA ILE A 111 -16.30 -21.04 0.08
C ILE A 111 -15.89 -20.56 1.48
N ASP A 112 -15.29 -21.40 2.33
CA ASP A 112 -15.00 -21.06 3.72
C ASP A 112 -14.01 -19.91 3.88
N PRO A 113 -12.86 -19.89 3.17
CA PRO A 113 -11.93 -18.76 3.21
C PRO A 113 -12.59 -17.46 2.73
N ILE A 114 -13.41 -17.54 1.67
CA ILE A 114 -14.16 -16.41 1.12
C ILE A 114 -15.10 -15.83 2.18
N ASN A 115 -15.89 -16.69 2.84
CA ASN A 115 -16.81 -16.28 3.91
C ASN A 115 -16.07 -15.67 5.10
N ALA A 116 -14.92 -16.25 5.49
CA ALA A 116 -14.09 -15.70 6.56
C ALA A 116 -13.54 -14.31 6.20
N ARG A 117 -13.00 -14.13 4.98
CA ARG A 117 -12.49 -12.82 4.50
C ARG A 117 -13.63 -11.80 4.43
N ALA A 118 -14.81 -12.22 3.98
CA ALA A 118 -15.98 -11.37 3.91
C ALA A 118 -16.40 -10.84 5.30
N GLN A 119 -16.44 -11.72 6.29
CA GLN A 119 -16.78 -11.33 7.66
C GLN A 119 -15.75 -10.36 8.27
N GLU A 120 -14.46 -10.59 8.03
CA GLU A 120 -13.41 -9.70 8.53
C GLU A 120 -13.45 -8.31 7.89
N LEU A 121 -13.63 -8.25 6.57
CA LEU A 121 -13.80 -6.99 5.84
C LEU A 121 -15.04 -6.25 6.34
N LEU A 122 -16.18 -6.93 6.48
CA LEU A 122 -17.40 -6.31 7.02
C LEU A 122 -17.23 -5.82 8.45
N ARG A 123 -16.57 -6.60 9.31
CA ARG A 123 -16.32 -6.20 10.70
C ARG A 123 -15.44 -4.95 10.77
N TYR A 124 -14.37 -4.91 9.97
CA TYR A 124 -13.52 -3.73 9.88
C TYR A 124 -14.31 -2.53 9.35
N LEU A 125 -14.95 -2.67 8.18
CA LEU A 125 -15.72 -1.59 7.57
C LEU A 125 -16.83 -1.07 8.50
N GLY A 126 -17.51 -1.96 9.22
CA GLY A 126 -18.52 -1.60 10.20
C GLY A 126 -17.94 -0.84 11.39
N SER A 127 -16.75 -1.23 11.87
CA SER A 127 -16.06 -0.53 12.96
C SER A 127 -15.70 0.92 12.62
N VAL A 128 -15.60 1.24 11.33
CA VAL A 128 -15.27 2.58 10.82
C VAL A 128 -16.47 3.25 10.12
N GLY A 129 -17.69 2.73 10.30
CA GLY A 129 -18.93 3.29 9.76
C GLY A 129 -19.00 3.30 8.23
N ALA A 130 -18.34 2.36 7.57
CA ALA A 130 -18.20 2.28 6.13
C ALA A 130 -18.60 0.90 5.56
N ASP A 131 -19.38 0.11 6.31
CA ASP A 131 -19.96 -1.16 5.88
C ASP A 131 -21.10 -0.94 4.88
N ASN A 132 -20.75 -0.59 3.65
CA ASN A 132 -21.68 -0.47 2.54
C ASN A 132 -21.16 -1.21 1.29
N GLU A 133 -22.08 -1.49 0.38
CA GLU A 133 -21.82 -2.23 -0.86
C GLU A 133 -20.66 -1.64 -1.68
N GLY A 134 -20.64 -0.31 -1.84
CA GLY A 134 -19.59 0.36 -2.61
C GLY A 134 -18.20 0.16 -2.02
N ARG A 135 -18.06 0.30 -0.70
CA ARG A 135 -16.79 0.10 0.01
C ARG A 135 -16.34 -1.35 0.00
N TYR A 136 -17.26 -2.29 0.18
CA TYR A 136 -16.95 -3.70 0.11
C TYR A 136 -16.52 -4.13 -1.30
N ASN A 137 -17.25 -3.69 -2.34
CA ASN A 137 -16.88 -3.95 -3.74
C ASN A 137 -15.54 -3.29 -4.14
N ALA A 138 -15.20 -2.13 -3.56
CA ALA A 138 -13.89 -1.53 -3.74
C ALA A 138 -12.76 -2.38 -3.13
N ALA A 139 -13.00 -3.00 -1.97
CA ALA A 139 -12.06 -3.95 -1.35
C ALA A 139 -11.87 -5.19 -2.24
N LEU A 140 -12.96 -5.79 -2.74
CA LEU A 140 -12.90 -6.93 -3.66
C LEU A 140 -12.09 -6.57 -4.91
N SER A 141 -12.40 -5.43 -5.54
CA SER A 141 -11.70 -4.98 -6.74
C SER A 141 -10.21 -4.74 -6.48
N PHE A 142 -9.82 -4.22 -5.32
CA PHE A 142 -8.41 -4.09 -4.95
C PHE A 142 -7.72 -5.46 -4.88
N ILE A 143 -8.32 -6.42 -4.17
CA ILE A 143 -7.73 -7.75 -3.97
C ILE A 143 -7.59 -8.49 -5.30
N GLU A 144 -8.66 -8.52 -6.11
CA GLU A 144 -8.67 -9.19 -7.41
C GLU A 144 -7.65 -8.59 -8.38
N ASN A 145 -7.53 -7.26 -8.44
CA ASN A 145 -6.56 -6.60 -9.31
C ASN A 145 -5.11 -6.89 -8.92
N MET A 146 -4.86 -7.23 -7.66
CA MET A 146 -3.54 -7.65 -7.20
C MET A 146 -3.21 -9.08 -7.61
N LYS A 147 -4.20 -9.86 -8.09
CA LYS A 147 -4.06 -11.24 -8.59
C LYS A 147 -3.32 -12.14 -7.59
N PRO A 148 -3.93 -12.44 -6.42
CA PRO A 148 -3.31 -13.35 -5.47
C PRO A 148 -3.03 -14.71 -6.11
N GLN A 149 -1.83 -15.22 -5.89
CA GLN A 149 -1.42 -16.53 -6.41
C GLN A 149 -1.87 -17.69 -5.50
N ASP A 150 -2.05 -17.40 -4.21
CA ASP A 150 -2.45 -18.34 -3.19
C ASP A 150 -3.23 -17.65 -2.06
N GLN A 151 -3.70 -18.44 -1.09
CA GLN A 151 -4.47 -17.93 0.04
C GLN A 151 -3.66 -17.05 1.01
N ALA A 152 -2.34 -17.25 1.09
CA ALA A 152 -1.50 -16.43 1.95
C ALA A 152 -1.37 -15.01 1.36
N GLU A 153 -1.22 -14.89 0.05
CA GLU A 153 -1.30 -13.60 -0.64
C GLU A 153 -2.68 -12.95 -0.45
N ALA A 154 -3.77 -13.71 -0.63
CA ALA A 154 -5.12 -13.18 -0.45
C ALA A 154 -5.36 -12.63 0.97
N LEU A 155 -4.87 -13.34 1.99
CA LEU A 155 -4.91 -12.90 3.38
C LEU A 155 -4.12 -11.60 3.59
N LEU A 156 -2.89 -11.54 3.07
CA LEU A 156 -2.05 -10.36 3.15
C LEU A 156 -2.70 -9.15 2.45
N LEU A 157 -3.33 -9.35 1.29
CA LEU A 157 -4.01 -8.31 0.53
C LEU A 157 -5.24 -7.75 1.27
N VAL A 158 -6.03 -8.60 1.92
CA VAL A 158 -7.13 -8.15 2.80
C VAL A 158 -6.58 -7.27 3.92
N GLN A 159 -5.48 -7.68 4.55
CA GLN A 159 -4.82 -6.88 5.59
C GLN A 159 -4.28 -5.56 5.03
N MET A 160 -3.64 -5.58 3.85
CA MET A 160 -3.12 -4.38 3.19
C MET A 160 -4.21 -3.35 2.89
N TYR A 161 -5.38 -3.80 2.43
CA TYR A 161 -6.54 -2.93 2.21
C TYR A 161 -6.95 -2.23 3.51
N CYS A 162 -7.14 -3.00 4.60
CA CYS A 162 -7.52 -2.47 5.90
C CYS A 162 -6.45 -1.53 6.49
N THR A 163 -5.17 -1.87 6.37
CA THR A 163 -4.05 -1.01 6.79
C THR A 163 -4.06 0.30 6.02
N HIS A 164 -4.26 0.26 4.70
CA HIS A 164 -4.32 1.44 3.86
C HIS A 164 -5.50 2.34 4.23
N ASP A 165 -6.73 1.81 4.33
CA ASP A 165 -7.90 2.61 4.72
C ASP A 165 -7.72 3.22 6.12
N ALA A 166 -7.15 2.48 7.08
CA ALA A 166 -6.82 3.00 8.41
C ALA A 166 -5.77 4.12 8.35
N ALA A 167 -4.74 3.99 7.50
CA ALA A 167 -3.70 5.01 7.33
C ALA A 167 -4.30 6.30 6.76
N ILE A 168 -5.13 6.20 5.71
CA ILE A 168 -5.80 7.36 5.10
C ILE A 168 -6.73 8.04 6.10
N ARG A 169 -7.46 7.28 6.94
CA ARG A 169 -8.27 7.86 8.01
C ARG A 169 -7.42 8.58 9.06
N ALA A 170 -6.30 7.99 9.48
CA ALA A 170 -5.39 8.65 10.42
C ALA A 170 -4.83 9.96 9.84
N LEU A 171 -4.45 9.97 8.55
CA LEU A 171 -4.02 11.18 7.85
C LEU A 171 -5.14 12.22 7.75
N SER A 172 -6.38 11.81 7.49
CA SER A 172 -7.54 12.71 7.45
C SER A 172 -7.82 13.34 8.82
N GLN A 173 -7.71 12.56 9.91
CA GLN A 173 -7.86 13.08 11.27
C GLN A 173 -6.71 14.01 11.65
N LEU A 174 -5.47 13.68 11.25
CA LEU A 174 -4.32 14.56 11.41
C LEU A 174 -4.53 15.91 10.71
N GLY A 175 -4.98 15.90 9.45
CA GLY A 175 -5.23 17.13 8.67
C GLY A 175 -6.35 18.00 9.23
N SER A 176 -7.22 17.44 10.08
CA SER A 176 -8.32 18.15 10.74
C SER A 176 -8.05 18.47 12.21
N ALA A 177 -6.86 18.13 12.74
CA ALA A 177 -6.56 18.27 14.16
C ALA A 177 -6.18 19.71 14.52
N GLU A 178 -6.99 20.35 15.36
CA GLU A 178 -6.71 21.70 15.88
C GLU A 178 -5.85 21.67 17.16
N TRP A 179 -5.87 20.56 17.90
CA TRP A 179 -5.16 20.41 19.17
C TRP A 179 -3.89 19.55 19.00
N VAL A 180 -2.76 20.07 19.49
CA VAL A 180 -1.42 19.48 19.26
C VAL A 180 -1.32 17.99 19.65
N PRO A 181 -1.85 17.53 20.79
CA PRO A 181 -1.82 16.10 21.14
C PRO A 181 -2.62 15.21 20.18
N HIS A 182 -3.70 15.71 19.56
CA HIS A 182 -4.43 14.94 18.54
C HIS A 182 -3.60 14.82 17.27
N ALA A 183 -2.98 15.93 16.83
CA ALA A 183 -2.07 15.91 15.69
C ALA A 183 -0.89 14.95 15.92
N GLN A 184 -0.28 14.96 17.12
CA GLN A 184 0.78 14.00 17.46
C GLN A 184 0.29 12.55 17.46
N THR A 185 -0.89 12.28 18.03
CA THR A 185 -1.45 10.92 18.11
C THR A 185 -1.74 10.35 16.72
N PHE A 186 -2.47 11.09 15.89
CA PHE A 186 -2.83 10.65 14.54
C PHE A 186 -1.62 10.68 13.59
N GLY A 187 -0.69 11.61 13.76
CA GLY A 187 0.58 11.62 13.04
C GLY A 187 1.42 10.38 13.32
N ASN A 188 1.58 10.02 14.59
CA ASN A 188 2.29 8.79 14.98
C ASN A 188 1.59 7.53 14.47
N LEU A 189 0.26 7.48 14.53
CA LEU A 189 -0.51 6.35 14.01
C LEU A 189 -0.36 6.23 12.49
N ALA A 190 -0.49 7.34 11.74
CA ALA A 190 -0.32 7.37 10.30
C ALA A 190 1.07 6.88 9.89
N THR A 191 2.13 7.41 10.52
CA THR A 191 3.52 6.98 10.26
C THR A 191 3.70 5.47 10.46
N LYS A 192 3.16 4.90 11.55
CA LYS A 192 3.24 3.45 11.82
C LYS A 192 2.47 2.62 10.80
N LEU A 193 1.28 3.05 10.41
CA LEU A 193 0.45 2.32 9.43
C LEU A 193 1.05 2.40 8.03
N LEU A 194 1.57 3.56 7.61
CA LEU A 194 2.27 3.71 6.33
C LEU A 194 3.55 2.86 6.28
N GLY A 195 4.35 2.86 7.36
CA GLY A 195 5.50 1.97 7.47
C GLY A 195 5.14 0.48 7.54
N THR A 196 3.93 0.14 8.00
CA THR A 196 3.39 -1.24 7.93
C THR A 196 3.00 -1.58 6.50
N SER A 197 2.30 -0.67 5.80
CA SER A 197 1.91 -0.84 4.39
C SER A 197 3.13 -1.09 3.49
N GLN A 198 4.22 -0.34 3.69
CA GLN A 198 5.48 -0.58 2.98
C GLN A 198 6.03 -1.99 3.22
N ARG A 199 6.12 -2.43 4.48
CA ARG A 199 6.58 -3.78 4.83
C ARG A 199 5.68 -4.88 4.25
N GLN A 200 4.37 -4.64 4.16
CA GLN A 200 3.45 -5.57 3.52
C GLN A 200 3.70 -5.66 2.00
N MET A 201 3.96 -4.53 1.33
CA MET A 201 4.35 -4.53 -0.09
C MET A 201 5.66 -5.28 -0.33
N GLU A 202 6.68 -5.07 0.51
CA GLU A 202 7.95 -5.80 0.44
C GLU A 202 7.77 -7.29 0.71
N THR A 203 6.89 -7.66 1.65
CA THR A 203 6.55 -9.05 1.96
C THR A 203 5.88 -9.72 0.77
N LEU A 204 4.88 -9.07 0.16
CA LEU A 204 4.23 -9.57 -1.06
C LEU A 204 5.23 -9.76 -2.20
N ALA A 205 6.11 -8.76 -2.43
CA ALA A 205 7.15 -8.86 -3.44
C ALA A 205 8.16 -9.98 -3.15
N ARG A 206 8.42 -10.30 -1.88
CA ARG A 206 9.28 -11.43 -1.49
C ARG A 206 8.57 -12.78 -1.69
N MET A 207 7.29 -12.88 -1.34
CA MET A 207 6.47 -14.09 -1.58
C MET A 207 6.48 -14.45 -3.07
N ARG A 208 6.27 -13.46 -3.95
CA ARG A 208 6.26 -13.64 -5.41
C ARG A 208 7.62 -13.98 -6.02
N ARG A 209 8.71 -13.58 -5.38
CA ARG A 209 10.07 -13.94 -5.80
C ARG A 209 10.45 -15.36 -5.39
N GLY A 210 9.61 -16.09 -4.65
CA GLY A 210 9.84 -17.49 -4.30
C GLY A 210 11.04 -17.73 -3.37
N GLY A 211 11.52 -16.70 -2.67
CA GLY A 211 12.67 -16.84 -1.76
C GLY A 211 14.04 -16.95 -2.45
N GLU A 212 14.16 -16.69 -3.75
CA GLU A 212 15.47 -16.56 -4.40
C GLU A 212 16.19 -15.31 -3.89
N GLN A 213 17.06 -15.50 -2.91
CA GLN A 213 18.15 -14.56 -2.66
C GLN A 213 19.26 -14.89 -3.67
N ILE A 214 19.40 -14.07 -4.72
CA ILE A 214 20.55 -14.17 -5.63
C ILE A 214 21.80 -13.74 -4.84
N VAL A 215 22.44 -14.68 -4.14
CA VAL A 215 23.74 -14.44 -3.49
C VAL A 215 24.80 -14.49 -4.58
N LYS A 216 25.17 -13.32 -5.12
CA LYS A 216 26.28 -13.20 -6.07
C LYS A 216 27.61 -13.35 -5.31
N HIS A 217 28.16 -14.56 -5.26
CA HIS A 217 29.52 -14.79 -4.79
C HIS A 217 30.51 -14.17 -5.77
N ILE A 218 31.03 -12.98 -5.45
CA ILE A 218 32.13 -12.36 -6.19
C ILE A 218 33.42 -12.76 -5.48
N HIS A 219 34.22 -13.61 -6.12
CA HIS A 219 35.56 -13.95 -5.64
C HIS A 219 36.49 -12.78 -5.97
N VAL A 220 36.92 -12.03 -4.96
CA VAL A 220 37.95 -10.99 -5.11
C VAL A 220 39.29 -11.63 -4.80
N ASP A 221 40.07 -11.95 -5.82
CA ASP A 221 41.46 -12.39 -5.62
C ASP A 221 42.31 -11.18 -5.24
N ASN A 222 42.77 -11.15 -3.98
CA ASN A 222 43.49 -10.01 -3.40
C ASN A 222 45.01 -10.05 -3.70
N ARG A 223 45.42 -10.73 -4.77
CA ARG A 223 46.81 -10.78 -5.24
C ARG A 223 47.14 -9.55 -6.10
N GLY A 224 47.08 -8.36 -5.50
CA GLY A 224 47.88 -7.21 -5.96
C GLY A 224 47.19 -6.07 -6.70
N GLY A 225 45.97 -5.65 -6.35
CA GLY A 225 45.42 -4.36 -6.82
C GLY A 225 43.96 -4.16 -6.44
N GLN A 226 43.58 -2.93 -6.07
CA GLN A 226 42.22 -2.55 -5.69
C GLN A 226 41.17 -3.07 -6.69
N ALA A 227 40.22 -3.87 -6.19
CA ALA A 227 39.06 -4.30 -6.97
C ALA A 227 37.94 -3.26 -6.85
N VAL A 228 37.56 -2.64 -7.97
CA VAL A 228 36.36 -1.80 -8.07
C VAL A 228 35.20 -2.68 -8.55
N ILE A 229 34.17 -2.85 -7.72
CA ILE A 229 32.94 -3.55 -8.11
C ILE A 229 31.98 -2.53 -8.71
N ALA A 230 31.85 -2.51 -10.04
CA ALA A 230 30.86 -1.69 -10.75
C ALA A 230 29.85 -2.59 -11.47
N GLU A 231 28.56 -2.32 -11.32
CA GLU A 231 27.47 -3.08 -11.98
C GLU A 231 27.46 -2.89 -13.50
N ASN A 232 28.03 -1.80 -14.01
CA ASN A 232 28.26 -1.53 -15.43
C ASN A 232 29.56 -0.75 -15.61
N VAL A 233 30.55 -1.34 -16.30
CA VAL A 233 31.75 -0.63 -16.76
C VAL A 233 31.54 -0.25 -18.22
N HIS A 234 31.37 1.04 -18.50
CA HIS A 234 31.39 1.56 -19.86
C HIS A 234 32.84 1.69 -20.33
N ASN A 235 33.37 0.67 -21.01
CA ASN A 235 34.64 0.78 -21.72
C ASN A 235 34.42 1.53 -23.03
N GLY A 236 34.34 2.86 -22.95
CA GLY A 236 34.48 3.75 -24.10
C GLY A 236 35.91 3.65 -24.62
N GLY A 237 36.11 2.91 -25.71
CA GLY A 237 37.42 2.72 -26.31
C GLY A 237 38.06 4.04 -26.73
N LYS A 238 39.31 4.28 -26.30
CA LYS A 238 40.26 5.12 -27.02
C LYS A 238 41.67 4.54 -26.85
N GLN A 239 42.28 4.33 -28.00
CA GLN A 239 43.61 3.80 -28.22
C GLN A 239 44.68 4.53 -27.40
N ASN A 240 45.68 3.77 -26.95
CA ASN A 240 46.95 4.29 -26.41
C ASN A 240 47.66 5.13 -27.48
N GLY A 241 47.52 6.45 -27.39
CA GLY A 241 48.40 7.41 -28.05
C GLY A 241 49.55 7.75 -27.11
N LYS A 242 50.78 7.48 -27.53
CA LYS A 242 51.99 8.06 -26.94
C LYS A 242 51.90 9.59 -27.00
N ALA A 243 52.25 10.25 -25.90
CA ALA A 243 52.63 11.65 -25.91
C ALA A 243 53.85 11.81 -25.00
N ASP A 244 54.99 12.03 -25.66
CA ASP A 244 56.22 12.55 -25.07
C ASP A 244 56.01 14.01 -24.62
N ASP A 245 56.87 14.46 -23.71
CA ASP A 245 57.04 15.82 -23.17
C ASP A 245 56.00 16.36 -22.15
N GLN A 246 56.47 16.41 -20.88
CA GLN A 246 56.68 17.61 -20.04
C GLN A 246 55.59 18.71 -20.00
N SER A 247 55.31 19.44 -18.91
CA SER A 247 55.90 19.66 -17.58
C SER A 247 54.90 20.54 -16.82
N GLN A 248 54.73 20.38 -15.51
CA GLN A 248 54.78 21.47 -14.51
C GLN A 248 54.85 20.87 -13.11
N ALA A 249 56.06 20.85 -12.56
CA ALA A 249 56.26 20.76 -11.13
C ALA A 249 56.20 22.17 -10.53
N THR A 250 55.44 22.35 -9.45
CA THR A 250 55.76 23.37 -8.44
C THR A 250 55.82 22.70 -7.07
N THR A 251 57.05 22.33 -6.75
CA THR A 251 57.71 22.21 -5.45
C THR A 251 57.00 22.77 -4.19
N ASN A 252 56.92 21.89 -3.19
CA ASN A 252 57.22 22.05 -1.75
C ASN A 252 56.77 23.31 -0.96
N GLY A 253 55.93 23.10 0.06
CA GLY A 253 55.87 23.98 1.23
C GLY A 253 54.62 23.84 2.14
N ALA A 254 54.75 23.08 3.24
CA ALA A 254 53.97 23.18 4.51
C ALA A 254 52.44 22.88 4.52
N PRO A 255 51.88 22.41 5.66
CA PRO A 255 50.58 21.74 5.71
C PRO A 255 49.43 22.75 5.73
N ARG A 256 48.53 22.68 4.74
CA ARG A 256 47.29 23.44 4.77
C ARG A 256 46.26 22.67 5.59
N ILE A 257 46.04 23.17 6.80
CA ILE A 257 44.97 22.77 7.73
C ILE A 257 43.62 22.94 7.02
N GLY A 258 43.02 21.84 6.60
CA GLY A 258 41.59 21.74 6.33
C GLY A 258 40.86 21.35 7.63
N PRO A 259 39.59 21.74 7.81
CA PRO A 259 38.86 21.40 9.03
C PRO A 259 38.83 19.88 9.23
N ALA A 260 39.19 19.43 10.43
CA ALA A 260 39.17 18.03 10.81
C ALA A 260 37.75 17.46 10.64
N LEU A 261 37.63 16.42 9.82
CA LEU A 261 36.44 15.57 9.78
C LEU A 261 36.30 14.87 11.13
N LEU A 262 35.06 14.67 11.62
CA LEU A 262 34.79 13.91 12.84
C LEU A 262 35.47 12.54 12.77
N GLY A 263 36.53 12.35 13.56
CA GLY A 263 37.18 11.05 13.75
C GLY A 263 36.28 10.12 14.54
N ALA A 264 36.18 8.87 14.10
CA ALA A 264 35.59 7.81 14.89
C ALA A 264 36.40 7.65 16.18
N ASP A 265 35.77 7.88 17.33
CA ASP A 265 36.32 7.56 18.64
C ASP A 265 36.45 6.02 18.75
N PRO A 266 37.68 5.47 18.88
CA PRO A 266 37.89 4.03 19.02
C PRO A 266 37.36 3.46 20.36
N PHE A 267 36.90 4.32 21.28
CA PHE A 267 36.42 3.93 22.61
C PHE A 267 34.95 4.35 22.88
N GLY A 268 34.13 4.49 21.83
CA GLY A 268 32.70 4.72 21.96
C GLY A 268 31.96 3.57 22.67
N SER A 269 31.10 3.94 23.63
CA SER A 269 30.37 3.08 24.57
C SER A 269 29.83 1.78 23.97
N GLY A 270 30.49 0.65 24.29
CA GLY A 270 30.02 -0.68 23.90
C GLY A 270 28.64 -0.98 24.50
N MET A 271 27.78 -1.61 23.69
CA MET A 271 26.52 -2.19 24.18
C MET A 271 26.84 -3.32 25.17
N PRO A 272 26.13 -3.42 26.31
CA PRO A 272 26.40 -4.48 27.28
C PRO A 272 26.13 -5.86 26.65
N ILE A 273 27.11 -6.76 26.81
CA ILE A 273 27.06 -8.16 26.38
C ILE A 273 26.16 -8.91 27.39
N PRO A 274 25.18 -9.73 26.95
CA PRO A 274 24.35 -10.50 27.87
C PRO A 274 25.18 -11.58 28.58
N GLY A 275 25.36 -11.42 29.90
CA GLY A 275 25.95 -12.44 30.77
C GLY A 275 24.93 -13.47 31.22
N GLY A 276 25.34 -14.74 31.34
CA GLY A 276 24.51 -15.88 31.77
C GLY A 276 24.19 -15.92 33.27
N GLU A 277 24.28 -14.78 33.97
CA GLU A 277 23.99 -14.67 35.38
C GLU A 277 22.53 -14.24 35.56
N ARG A 278 21.77 -15.02 36.33
CA ARG A 278 20.33 -14.81 36.52
C ARG A 278 20.10 -13.45 37.18
N ALA A 279 19.27 -12.61 36.57
CA ALA A 279 18.90 -11.31 37.14
C ALA A 279 18.28 -11.48 38.54
N GLU A 280 18.65 -10.58 39.45
CA GLU A 280 18.20 -10.53 40.83
C GLU A 280 16.66 -10.41 40.92
N ALA A 281 16.05 -11.08 41.90
CA ALA A 281 14.60 -11.15 42.01
C ALA A 281 14.00 -9.77 42.34
N VAL A 282 13.28 -9.21 41.37
CA VAL A 282 12.51 -7.97 41.55
C VAL A 282 11.35 -8.17 42.56
N PRO A 283 11.09 -7.19 43.44
CA PRO A 283 10.02 -7.30 44.42
C PRO A 283 8.63 -7.36 43.77
N ASN A 284 7.77 -8.22 44.32
CA ASN A 284 6.41 -8.48 43.83
C ASN A 284 5.52 -7.23 43.95
N ALA A 285 4.97 -6.75 42.84
CA ALA A 285 4.16 -5.53 42.76
C ALA A 285 2.72 -5.67 43.31
N ARG A 286 2.35 -6.82 43.90
CA ARG A 286 1.05 -7.00 44.55
C ARG A 286 1.17 -6.72 46.04
N ARG A 287 0.68 -5.55 46.43
CA ARG A 287 0.43 -5.13 47.81
C ARG A 287 -0.64 -6.05 48.42
N ASP A 288 -0.26 -6.88 49.38
CA ASP A 288 -1.21 -7.49 50.31
C ASP A 288 -1.55 -6.46 51.38
N GLU A 289 -2.71 -5.81 51.26
CA GLU A 289 -3.27 -5.07 52.39
C GLU A 289 -3.96 -6.06 53.34
N PRO A 290 -3.63 -6.05 54.66
CA PRO A 290 -4.35 -6.85 55.62
C PRO A 290 -5.74 -6.25 55.84
N ARG A 291 -6.74 -7.11 55.65
CA ARG A 291 -8.15 -6.90 55.95
C ARG A 291 -8.30 -6.48 57.42
N ARG A 292 -8.71 -5.23 57.69
CA ARG A 292 -9.08 -4.81 59.04
C ARG A 292 -10.42 -5.44 59.44
N THR A 293 -10.42 -6.05 60.62
CA THR A 293 -11.60 -6.41 61.42
C THR A 293 -12.34 -5.19 61.90
#